data_AF-A0A8I2B564-F1
#
_entry.id   AF-A0A8I2B564-F1
#
_cell.length_a   1.000
_cell.length_b   1.000
_cell.length_c   1.000
_cell.angle_alpha   90.00
_cell.angle_beta   90.00
_cell.angle_gamma   90.00
#
_symmetry.space_group_name_H-M   'P 1'
#
loop_
_entity.id
_entity.type
_entity.pdbx_description
1 polymer ?
#
loop_
_entity_poly.entity_id
_entity_poly.type
_entity_poly.pdbx_seq_one_letter_code
_entity_poly.pdbx_strand_id
1 'polypeptide(L)'
;MLVGPSITLEKLEKHLKDRLFEIRMEIPKLKKEFVQLQNDFKQIPRVINETNHDKVEERVNPDFISIPEKFKAVEERIKELQEQEVHMQEKLDELDDIEERSVGKNNIDKSKYKITLTLNDCLMLGIELDKPPKNSVAGENEEE
;
A
#
# COMPACT_ATOMS: atom_id res chain seq x y z
N MET A 1 15.69 14.85 -8.58
CA MET A 1 15.48 15.74 -7.41
C MET A 1 14.81 14.92 -6.32
N LEU A 2 15.42 14.84 -5.13
CA LEU A 2 14.81 14.22 -3.95
C LEU A 2 13.78 15.21 -3.39
N VAL A 3 12.52 15.04 -3.77
CA VAL A 3 11.40 15.86 -3.28
C VAL A 3 10.58 14.94 -2.37
N GLY A 4 10.64 15.14 -1.06
CA GLY A 4 9.94 14.29 -0.10
C GLY A 4 10.21 14.74 1.34
N PRO A 5 9.48 14.18 2.33
CA PRO A 5 9.66 14.54 3.72
C PRO A 5 10.97 13.96 4.23
N SER A 6 11.70 14.75 5.03
CA SER A 6 12.89 14.25 5.72
C SER A 6 12.46 13.48 6.97
N ILE A 7 12.60 12.16 6.94
CA ILE A 7 12.26 11.27 8.05
C ILE A 7 13.55 10.68 8.66
N THR A 8 13.51 10.35 9.95
CA THR A 8 14.63 9.64 10.60
C THR A 8 14.67 8.19 10.16
N LEU A 9 15.86 7.60 10.10
CA LEU A 9 16.05 6.17 9.76
C LEU A 9 15.18 5.27 10.65
N GLU A 10 15.15 5.53 11.96
CA GLU A 10 14.35 4.76 12.92
C GLU A 10 12.84 4.80 12.63
N LYS A 11 12.30 5.97 12.27
CA LYS A 11 10.88 6.10 11.92
C LYS A 11 10.57 5.41 10.60
N LEU A 12 11.47 5.50 9.63
CA LEU A 12 11.33 4.84 8.35
C LEU A 12 11.37 3.31 8.50
N GLU A 13 12.33 2.78 9.26
CA GLU A 13 12.47 1.36 9.55
C GLU A 13 11.20 0.82 10.23
N LYS A 14 10.68 1.54 11.21
CA LYS A 14 9.43 1.18 11.88
C LYS A 14 8.23 1.19 10.91
N HIS A 15 8.10 2.24 10.09
CA HIS A 15 7.03 2.34 9.10
C HIS A 15 7.09 1.23 8.05
N LEU A 16 8.30 0.88 7.60
CA LEU A 16 8.53 -0.24 6.68
C LEU A 16 8.10 -1.56 7.30
N LYS A 17 8.49 -1.83 8.55
CA LYS A 17 8.12 -3.07 9.27
C LYS A 17 6.62 -3.16 9.51
N ASP A 18 6.00 -2.06 9.94
CA ASP A 18 4.56 -1.98 10.19
C ASP A 18 3.78 -2.22 8.88
N ARG A 19 4.19 -1.56 7.78
CA ARG A 19 3.52 -1.72 6.48
C ARG A 19 3.75 -3.11 5.87
N LEU A 20 4.94 -3.68 6.00
CA LEU A 20 5.20 -5.08 5.61
C LEU A 20 4.31 -6.06 6.35
N PHE A 21 4.08 -5.83 7.65
CA PHE A 21 3.17 -6.65 8.43
C PHE A 21 1.73 -6.54 7.92
N GLU A 22 1.25 -5.33 7.61
CA GLU A 22 -0.06 -5.11 7.00
C GLU A 22 -0.20 -5.82 5.66
N ILE A 23 0.79 -5.68 4.76
CA ILE A 23 0.80 -6.35 3.46
C ILE A 23 0.73 -7.88 3.62
N ARG A 24 1.53 -8.44 4.54
CA ARG A 24 1.52 -9.87 4.84
C ARG A 24 0.19 -10.36 5.42
N MET A 25 -0.58 -9.49 6.07
CA MET A 25 -1.94 -9.79 6.52
C MET A 25 -3.00 -9.59 5.43
N GLU A 26 -2.81 -8.65 4.50
CA GLU A 26 -3.74 -8.34 3.41
C GLU A 26 -3.69 -9.38 2.28
N ILE A 27 -2.50 -9.80 1.84
CA ILE A 27 -2.32 -10.83 0.80
C ILE A 27 -3.15 -12.11 1.07
N PRO A 28 -3.11 -12.73 2.26
CA PRO A 28 -3.93 -13.93 2.51
C PRO A 28 -5.42 -13.63 2.58
N LYS A 29 -5.84 -12.41 2.95
CA LYS A 29 -7.26 -12.00 2.90
C LYS A 29 -7.74 -11.89 1.45
N LEU A 30 -6.97 -11.23 0.59
CA LEU A 30 -7.27 -11.12 -0.84
C LEU A 30 -7.24 -12.49 -1.54
N LYS A 31 -6.32 -13.38 -1.17
CA LYS A 31 -6.32 -14.77 -1.67
C LYS A 31 -7.58 -15.52 -1.25
N LYS A 32 -8.08 -15.33 -0.03
CA LYS A 32 -9.35 -15.93 0.41
C LYS A 32 -10.54 -15.35 -0.36
N GLU A 33 -10.56 -14.04 -0.57
CA GLU A 33 -11.58 -13.36 -1.38
C GLU A 33 -11.57 -13.87 -2.82
N PHE A 34 -10.39 -14.05 -3.40
CA PHE A 34 -10.24 -14.65 -4.73
C PHE A 34 -10.82 -16.07 -4.80
N VAL A 35 -10.55 -16.92 -3.80
CA VAL A 35 -11.12 -18.27 -3.73
C VAL A 35 -12.63 -18.23 -3.53
N GLN A 36 -13.15 -17.29 -2.74
CA GLN A 36 -14.60 -17.09 -2.57
C GLN A 36 -15.24 -16.68 -3.90
N LEU A 37 -14.69 -15.67 -4.59
CA LEU A 37 -15.14 -15.27 -5.92
C LEU A 37 -15.10 -16.44 -6.92
N GLN A 38 -14.09 -17.31 -6.87
CA GLN A 38 -14.03 -18.53 -7.70
C GLN A 38 -15.15 -19.52 -7.40
N ASN A 39 -15.48 -19.69 -6.12
CA ASN A 39 -16.57 -20.57 -5.72
C ASN A 39 -17.93 -19.97 -6.12
N ASP A 40 -18.11 -18.67 -5.93
CA ASP A 40 -19.32 -17.96 -6.33
C ASP A 40 -19.50 -18.03 -7.85
N PHE A 41 -18.44 -17.80 -8.63
CA PHE A 41 -18.47 -17.91 -10.08
C PHE A 41 -18.91 -19.30 -10.58
N LYS A 42 -18.47 -20.37 -9.89
CA LYS A 42 -18.86 -21.75 -10.22
C LYS A 42 -20.32 -22.04 -9.91
N GLN A 43 -20.88 -21.36 -8.91
CA GLN A 43 -22.27 -21.54 -8.47
C GLN A 43 -23.24 -20.65 -9.24
N ILE A 44 -22.75 -19.58 -9.86
CA ILE A 44 -23.58 -18.64 -10.60
C ILE A 44 -24.10 -19.28 -11.89
N PRO A 45 -25.43 -19.34 -12.07
CA PRO A 45 -26.00 -19.84 -13.31
C PRO A 45 -25.67 -18.85 -14.44
N ARG A 46 -25.21 -19.38 -15.57
CA ARG A 46 -24.87 -18.58 -16.77
C ARG A 46 -26.07 -17.82 -17.32
N VAL A 47 -27.26 -18.40 -17.19
CA VAL A 47 -28.52 -17.87 -17.70
C VAL A 47 -29.52 -17.83 -16.56
N ILE A 48 -30.19 -16.70 -16.43
CA ILE A 48 -31.31 -16.47 -15.51
C ILE A 48 -32.57 -16.24 -16.34
N ASN A 49 -33.67 -16.81 -15.86
CA ASN A 49 -34.97 -16.68 -16.49
C ASN A 49 -35.72 -15.54 -15.81
N GLU A 50 -35.81 -14.40 -16.49
CA GLU A 50 -36.54 -13.24 -15.98
C GLU A 50 -37.97 -13.31 -16.52
N THR A 51 -38.96 -13.45 -15.63
CA THR A 51 -40.37 -13.54 -16.03
C THR A 51 -40.95 -12.14 -16.03
N ASN A 52 -41.20 -11.59 -17.22
CA ASN A 52 -41.87 -10.29 -17.39
C ASN A 52 -43.16 -10.51 -18.18
N HIS A 53 -44.31 -10.15 -17.57
CA HIS A 53 -45.61 -10.06 -18.23
C HIS A 53 -45.92 -11.26 -19.17
N ASP A 54 -46.00 -12.48 -18.62
CA ASP A 54 -46.32 -13.74 -19.34
C ASP A 54 -45.26 -14.27 -20.33
N LYS A 55 -44.04 -13.70 -20.36
CA LYS A 55 -42.91 -14.25 -21.13
C LYS A 55 -41.72 -14.56 -20.22
N VAL A 56 -41.12 -15.73 -20.43
CA VAL A 56 -39.85 -16.12 -19.82
C VAL A 56 -38.75 -15.73 -20.81
N GLU A 57 -37.99 -14.68 -20.49
CA GLU A 57 -36.81 -14.30 -21.27
C GLU A 57 -35.55 -14.89 -20.63
N GLU A 58 -34.78 -15.64 -21.43
CA GLU A 58 -33.44 -16.09 -21.04
C GLU A 58 -32.46 -14.93 -21.15
N ARG A 59 -31.90 -14.49 -20.02
CA ARG A 59 -30.84 -13.47 -19.99
C ARG A 59 -29.57 -14.05 -19.40
N VAL A 60 -28.42 -13.62 -19.93
CA VAL A 60 -27.12 -13.94 -19.33
C VAL A 60 -27.05 -13.26 -17.96
N ASN A 61 -26.64 -14.01 -16.95
CA ASN A 61 -26.55 -13.48 -15.61
C ASN A 61 -25.48 -12.36 -15.56
N PRO A 62 -25.83 -11.13 -15.13
CA PRO A 62 -24.88 -10.02 -15.05
C PRO A 62 -23.71 -10.32 -14.09
N ASP A 63 -23.91 -11.15 -13.07
CA ASP A 63 -22.84 -11.57 -12.16
C ASP A 63 -21.83 -12.48 -12.85
N PHE A 64 -22.26 -13.27 -13.84
CA PHE A 64 -21.36 -14.09 -14.65
C PHE A 64 -20.43 -13.24 -15.54
N ILE A 65 -20.86 -12.02 -15.89
CA ILE A 65 -20.08 -11.10 -16.73
C ILE A 65 -19.14 -10.23 -15.88
N SER A 66 -19.57 -9.81 -14.68
CA SER A 66 -18.81 -8.89 -13.83
C SER A 66 -17.73 -9.57 -12.97
N ILE A 67 -17.89 -10.84 -12.64
CA ILE A 67 -16.92 -11.56 -11.81
C ILE A 67 -15.52 -11.71 -12.45
N PRO A 68 -15.38 -11.97 -13.76
CA PRO A 68 -14.09 -11.88 -14.45
C PRO A 68 -13.32 -10.57 -14.23
N GLU A 69 -14.01 -9.43 -14.21
CA GLU A 69 -13.37 -8.14 -13.92
C GLU A 69 -12.94 -8.04 -12.46
N LYS A 70 -13.77 -8.53 -11.53
CA LYS A 70 -13.42 -8.59 -10.11
C LYS A 70 -12.22 -9.50 -9.85
N PHE A 71 -12.09 -10.63 -10.56
CA PHE A 71 -10.89 -11.48 -10.48
C PHE A 71 -9.65 -10.71 -10.88
N LYS A 72 -9.70 -10.04 -12.03
CA LYS A 72 -8.56 -9.28 -12.53
C LYS A 72 -8.17 -8.16 -11.55
N ALA A 73 -9.14 -7.46 -10.98
CA ALA A 73 -8.90 -6.43 -9.97
C ALA A 73 -8.23 -7.01 -8.71
N VAL A 74 -8.68 -8.16 -8.21
CA VAL A 74 -8.06 -8.82 -7.04
C VAL A 74 -6.66 -9.35 -7.36
N GLU A 75 -6.43 -9.90 -8.56
CA GLU A 75 -5.10 -10.33 -9.00
C GLU A 75 -4.14 -9.15 -9.16
N GLU A 76 -4.57 -8.06 -9.80
CA GLU A 76 -3.78 -6.83 -9.91
C GLU A 76 -3.45 -6.28 -8.52
N ARG A 77 -4.42 -6.29 -7.59
CA ARG A 77 -4.19 -5.84 -6.21
C ARG A 77 -3.19 -6.70 -5.45
N ILE A 78 -3.24 -8.02 -5.62
CA ILE A 78 -2.24 -8.94 -5.03
C ILE A 78 -0.86 -8.65 -5.62
N LYS A 79 -0.78 -8.43 -6.93
CA LYS A 79 0.48 -8.14 -7.61
C LYS A 79 1.08 -6.81 -7.16
N GLU A 80 0.28 -5.75 -7.05
CA GLU A 80 0.69 -4.45 -6.51
C GLU A 80 1.25 -4.61 -5.08
N LEU A 81 0.57 -5.35 -4.21
CA LEU A 81 1.02 -5.59 -2.85
C LEU A 81 2.33 -6.40 -2.79
N GLN A 82 2.53 -7.34 -3.70
CA GLN A 82 3.79 -8.09 -3.81
C GLN A 82 4.94 -7.21 -4.30
N GLU A 83 4.70 -6.35 -5.30
CA GLU A 83 5.70 -5.37 -5.76
C GLU A 83 6.06 -4.38 -4.64
N GLN A 84 5.06 -3.94 -3.85
CA GLN A 84 5.28 -3.14 -2.65
C GLN A 84 6.10 -3.90 -1.59
N GLU A 85 5.82 -5.18 -1.33
CA GLU A 85 6.60 -6.00 -0.39
C GLU A 85 8.07 -6.08 -0.79
N VAL A 86 8.35 -6.37 -2.08
CA VAL A 86 9.72 -6.44 -2.60
C VAL A 86 10.43 -5.10 -2.47
N HIS A 87 9.79 -4.00 -2.89
CA HIS A 87 10.38 -2.66 -2.79
C HIS A 87 10.68 -2.26 -1.34
N MET A 88 9.80 -2.59 -0.40
CA MET A 88 10.02 -2.33 1.02
C MET A 88 11.16 -3.17 1.60
N GLN A 89 11.29 -4.41 1.14
CA GLN A 89 12.36 -5.29 1.57
C GLN A 89 13.72 -4.81 1.05
N GLU A 90 13.80 -4.41 -0.23
CA GLU A 90 15.00 -3.78 -0.80
C GLU A 90 15.38 -2.50 -0.04
N LYS A 91 14.40 -1.69 0.37
CA LYS A 91 14.65 -0.49 1.18
C LYS A 91 15.12 -0.79 2.59
N LEU A 92 14.64 -1.87 3.22
CA LEU A 92 15.17 -2.32 4.50
C LEU A 92 16.61 -2.81 4.35
N ASP A 93 16.90 -3.59 3.31
CA ASP A 93 18.25 -4.07 3.04
C ASP A 93 19.22 -2.90 2.77
N GLU A 94 18.80 -1.88 2.02
CA GLU A 94 19.57 -0.63 1.84
C GLU A 94 19.86 0.09 3.17
N LEU A 95 18.89 0.11 4.10
CA LEU A 95 19.04 0.73 5.41
C LEU A 95 20.05 -0.06 6.27
N ASP A 96 19.96 -1.38 6.28
CA ASP A 96 20.89 -2.27 6.99
C ASP A 96 22.31 -2.14 6.42
N ASP A 97 22.45 -2.04 5.09
CA ASP A 97 23.73 -1.79 4.40
C ASP A 97 24.38 -0.46 4.80
N ILE A 98 23.57 0.60 4.93
CA ILE A 98 24.03 1.91 5.40
C ILE A 98 24.52 1.81 6.84
N GLU A 99 23.83 1.04 7.68
CA GLU A 99 24.21 0.82 9.06
C GLU A 99 25.50 0.04 9.19
N GLU A 100 25.63 -1.11 8.53
CA GLU A 100 26.84 -1.95 8.58
C GLU A 100 28.09 -1.18 8.12
N ARG A 101 27.98 -0.41 7.03
CA ARG A 101 29.10 0.44 6.55
C ARG A 101 29.47 1.54 7.54
N SER A 102 28.54 1.93 8.40
CA SER A 102 28.71 3.02 9.37
C SER A 102 29.22 2.55 10.73
N VAL A 103 29.09 1.26 11.05
CA VAL A 103 29.67 0.65 12.27
C VAL A 103 31.20 0.86 12.32
N GLY A 104 31.88 0.98 11.17
CA GLY A 104 33.33 1.26 11.09
C GLY A 104 33.74 2.74 11.04
N LYS A 105 32.83 3.66 10.74
CA LYS A 105 33.09 5.11 10.64
C LYS A 105 31.96 5.88 11.33
N ASN A 106 32.15 6.17 12.62
CA ASN A 106 31.21 6.91 13.46
C ASN A 106 29.77 6.37 13.36
N ASN A 107 29.52 5.30 14.12
CA ASN A 107 28.22 4.76 14.51
C ASN A 107 27.06 5.75 14.23
N ILE A 108 26.37 5.59 13.10
CA ILE A 108 25.30 6.52 12.71
C ILE A 108 24.18 6.37 13.73
N ASP A 109 23.85 7.47 14.39
CA ASP A 109 22.76 7.55 15.36
C ASP A 109 21.43 7.62 14.59
N LYS A 110 20.72 6.49 14.49
CA LYS A 110 19.48 6.34 13.69
C LYS A 110 18.40 7.37 14.01
N SER A 111 18.38 7.87 15.26
CA SER A 111 17.43 8.87 15.72
C SER A 111 17.77 10.29 15.24
N LYS A 112 19.00 10.53 14.77
CA LYS A 112 19.47 11.84 14.29
C LYS A 112 19.69 11.89 12.78
N TYR A 113 20.01 10.75 12.15
CA TYR A 113 20.22 10.70 10.71
C TYR A 113 18.89 10.76 9.98
N LYS A 114 18.70 11.83 9.20
CA LYS A 114 17.50 12.07 8.40
C LYS A 114 17.81 11.76 6.94
N ILE A 115 16.94 10.98 6.31
CA ILE A 115 17.00 10.75 4.87
C ILE A 115 15.84 11.48 4.19
N THR A 116 16.09 11.99 2.99
CA THR A 116 15.04 12.60 2.17
C THR A 116 14.59 11.58 1.14
N LEU A 117 13.34 11.15 1.25
CA LEU A 117 12.73 10.18 0.35
C LEU A 117 12.33 10.83 -0.98
N THR A 118 12.22 10.04 -2.04
CA THR A 118 11.57 10.51 -3.28
C THR A 118 10.05 10.47 -3.16
N LEU A 119 9.34 11.25 -3.98
CA LEU A 119 7.87 11.16 -4.09
C LEU A 119 7.40 9.73 -4.40
N ASN A 120 8.13 9.02 -5.25
CA ASN A 120 7.81 7.63 -5.61
C ASN A 120 7.95 6.70 -4.39
N ASP A 121 9.02 6.86 -3.60
CA ASP A 121 9.19 6.12 -2.36
C ASP A 121 8.07 6.47 -1.37
N CYS A 122 7.68 7.74 -1.23
CA CYS A 122 6.59 8.13 -0.33
C CYS A 122 5.26 7.46 -0.73
N LEU A 123 4.96 7.41 -2.03
CA LEU A 123 3.76 6.75 -2.58
C LEU A 123 3.79 5.23 -2.34
N MET A 124 4.91 4.57 -2.63
CA MET A 124 5.07 3.14 -2.43
C MET A 124 5.05 2.74 -0.95
N LEU A 125 5.55 3.62 -0.09
CA LEU A 125 5.62 3.41 1.36
C LEU A 125 4.35 3.82 2.09
N GLY A 126 3.40 4.51 1.43
CA GLY A 126 2.20 5.03 2.09
C GLY A 126 2.49 6.11 3.13
N ILE A 127 3.66 6.77 3.03
CA ILE A 127 4.04 7.84 3.94
C ILE A 127 3.27 9.09 3.53
N GLU A 128 2.31 9.49 4.35
CA GLU A 128 1.67 10.78 4.20
C GLU A 128 2.72 11.87 4.36
N LEU A 129 2.88 12.70 3.32
CA LEU A 129 3.65 13.95 3.38
C LEU A 129 3.00 14.82 4.45
N ASP A 130 3.53 14.74 5.67
CA ASP A 130 3.07 15.58 6.77
C ASP A 130 3.06 17.02 6.27
N LYS A 131 1.88 17.64 6.36
CA LYS A 131 1.66 19.04 5.94
C LYS A 131 2.79 19.89 6.54
N PRO A 132 3.29 20.90 5.81
CA PRO A 132 4.35 21.76 6.31
C PRO A 132 3.98 22.22 7.72
N PRO A 133 4.92 22.19 8.68
CA PRO A 133 4.64 22.58 10.05
C PRO A 133 3.97 23.96 9.97
N LYS A 134 2.72 24.05 10.43
CA LYS A 134 2.12 25.35 10.70
C LYS A 134 3.07 26.01 11.68
N ASN A 135 3.85 26.97 11.17
CA ASN A 135 4.78 27.76 11.96
C ASN A 135 4.13 28.14 13.29
N SER A 136 4.61 27.50 14.34
CA SER A 136 4.67 28.09 15.66
C SER A 136 5.54 29.34 15.55
N VAL A 137 4.93 30.50 15.28
CA VAL A 137 5.52 31.77 15.69
C VAL A 137 4.87 32.10 17.03
N ALA A 138 5.60 31.79 18.09
CA ALA A 138 5.36 32.27 19.44
C ALA A 138 6.18 33.53 19.67
N GLY A 139 5.59 34.51 20.36
CA GLY A 139 6.26 35.61 21.08
C GLY A 139 6.64 36.82 20.22
N GLU A 140 6.08 38.00 20.50
CA GLU A 140 6.67 39.05 21.38
C GLU A 140 7.72 39.87 20.59
N ASN A 141 7.73 41.21 20.46
CA ASN A 141 7.31 42.37 21.25
C ASN A 141 7.28 43.61 20.31
N GLU A 142 6.39 44.58 20.55
CA GLU A 142 6.67 45.98 20.98
C GLU A 142 6.87 47.03 19.86
N GLU A 143 6.21 48.18 20.09
CA GLU A 143 6.47 49.54 19.57
C GLU A 143 6.20 49.77 18.06
N GLU A 144 5.35 50.70 17.63
CA GLU A 144 5.10 52.10 18.03
C GLU A 144 3.65 52.52 17.66
#